data_AF-A0A9P9K2E7-F1
#
_entry.id   AF-A0A9P9K2E7-F1
#
_cell.length_a   1.000
_cell.length_b   1.000
_cell.length_c   1.000
_cell.angle_alpha   90.00
_cell.angle_beta   90.00
_cell.angle_gamma   90.00
#
_symmetry.space_group_name_H-M   'P 1'
#
loop_
_entity.id
_entity.type
_entity.pdbx_description
1 polymer ?
#
loop_
_entity_poly.entity_id
_entity_poly.type
_entity_poly.pdbx_seq_one_letter_code
_entity_poly.pdbx_strand_id
1 'polypeptide(L)'
;MYIYDYQADECIREAVCRRYAMAAEYYQELLNGLGSSGPGEGEESITLGVVLSTIHLEGYKQYKHFLHQTNPGGPFWENVAVQRSNLRDALSVIVGRGLIFSQLLAPLPDADLLNLPERATEFNWLLFGNERETLEINGGCGLSRQLLHSIAQVSYCVSCLMRKPESIVFQMTPKYLLRDLETTRQWSRGHKSWEMTKESPQPIEWIRSRSTVMITESKVEVAEVTAEAWRITAIIYLLCRLLRLPRNHPCIRIIPTSGPCFTAQAPLLPAFILGLLAIGTDHKKVSQTWFEQVLKTPVRSSVPLLLQSLKRTWCWIDNDIKTPTLPVVLPEAIRERDPWWERLVATITEIEGGILCVV
;
A
#
# COMPACT_ATOMS: atom_id res chain seq x y z
N MET A 1 -9.58 16.34 -1.38
CA MET A 1 -9.58 17.49 -2.31
C MET A 1 -8.17 18.05 -2.32
N TYR A 2 -7.30 17.55 -3.20
CA TYR A 2 -5.96 18.11 -3.37
C TYR A 2 -5.93 18.90 -4.66
N ILE A 3 -5.83 20.20 -4.43
CA ILE A 3 -6.03 21.28 -5.36
C ILE A 3 -4.71 21.48 -6.15
N TYR A 4 -4.52 20.75 -7.25
CA TYR A 4 -3.44 21.01 -8.22
C TYR A 4 -3.94 21.65 -9.52
N ASP A 5 -5.26 21.85 -9.66
CA ASP A 5 -5.85 22.73 -10.69
C ASP A 5 -5.93 24.19 -10.24
N TYR A 6 -5.33 24.53 -9.09
CA TYR A 6 -5.20 25.90 -8.63
C TYR A 6 -3.77 26.35 -8.91
N GLN A 7 -3.61 27.28 -9.85
CA GLN A 7 -2.44 28.16 -9.82
C GLN A 7 -2.52 28.89 -8.48
N ALA A 8 -1.73 28.42 -7.50
CA ALA A 8 -1.79 28.94 -6.16
C ALA A 8 -1.36 30.39 -6.16
N ASP A 9 -2.33 31.29 -5.94
CA ASP A 9 -2.04 32.58 -5.33
C ASP A 9 -1.20 32.28 -4.08
N GLU A 10 0.02 32.83 -4.06
CA GLU A 10 1.00 32.56 -3.02
C GLU A 10 0.45 32.92 -1.63
N CYS A 11 -0.44 33.92 -1.55
CA CYS A 11 -1.12 34.31 -0.31
C CYS A 11 -2.04 33.19 0.20
N ILE A 12 -2.69 32.45 -0.71
CA ILE A 12 -3.59 31.34 -0.35
C ILE A 12 -2.78 30.11 0.03
N ARG A 13 -1.67 29.82 -0.67
CA ARG A 13 -0.73 28.77 -0.27
C ARG A 13 -0.23 29.01 1.16
N GLU A 14 0.26 30.21 1.43
CA GLU A 14 0.71 30.58 2.77
C GLU A 14 -0.39 30.50 3.82
N ALA A 15 -1.60 30.97 3.51
CA ALA A 15 -2.73 30.91 4.44
C ALA A 15 -3.12 29.46 4.77
N VAL A 16 -3.09 28.56 3.78
CA VAL A 16 -3.33 27.12 3.99
C VAL A 16 -2.21 26.50 4.83
N CYS A 17 -0.94 26.80 4.55
CA CYS A 17 0.19 26.33 5.35
C CYS A 17 0.13 26.82 6.80
N ARG A 18 -0.20 28.10 7.04
CA ARG A 18 -0.38 28.66 8.40
C ARG A 18 -1.51 27.95 9.15
N ARG A 19 -2.66 27.75 8.51
CA ARG A 19 -3.79 27.03 9.12
C ARG A 19 -3.47 25.56 9.41
N TYR A 20 -2.72 24.90 8.52
CA TYR A 20 -2.22 23.55 8.75
C TYR A 20 -1.31 23.48 9.98
N ALA A 21 -0.36 24.41 10.11
CA ALA A 21 0.55 24.48 11.25
C ALA A 21 -0.23 24.64 12.57
N MET A 22 -1.17 25.58 12.63
CA MET A 22 -2.02 25.79 13.80
C MET A 22 -2.85 24.54 14.16
N ALA A 23 -3.45 23.89 13.16
CA ALA A 23 -4.21 22.66 13.38
C ALA A 23 -3.32 21.49 13.84
N ALA A 24 -2.08 21.40 13.34
CA ALA A 24 -1.11 20.39 13.75
C ALA A 24 -0.62 20.61 15.18
N GLU A 25 -0.40 21.86 15.60
CA GLU A 25 -0.06 22.23 16.98
C GLU A 25 -1.20 21.87 17.94
N TYR A 26 -2.43 22.30 17.64
CA TYR A 26 -3.61 21.96 18.43
C TYR A 26 -3.85 20.45 18.50
N TYR A 27 -3.62 19.73 17.40
CA TYR A 27 -3.71 18.28 17.41
C TYR A 27 -2.65 17.64 18.31
N GLN A 28 -1.41 18.14 18.30
CA GLN A 28 -0.36 17.66 19.19
C GLN A 28 -0.70 17.88 20.67
N GLU A 29 -1.33 19.01 21.02
CA GLU A 29 -1.83 19.27 22.38
C GLU A 29 -2.89 18.25 22.79
N LEU A 30 -3.86 17.97 21.91
CA LEU A 30 -4.86 16.93 22.14
C LEU A 30 -4.22 15.55 22.34
N LEU A 31 -3.21 15.21 21.52
CA LEU A 31 -2.48 13.93 21.64
C LEU A 31 -1.76 13.80 22.99
N ASN A 32 -1.15 14.88 23.47
CA ASN A 32 -0.45 14.88 24.74
C ASN A 32 -1.41 14.78 25.95
N GLY A 33 -2.68 15.17 25.79
CA GLY A 33 -3.73 15.09 26.83
C GLY A 33 -4.42 13.73 26.97
N LEU A 34 -4.21 12.80 26.02
CA LEU A 34 -4.93 11.51 25.94
C LEU A 34 -4.69 10.56 27.12
N GLY A 35 -3.64 10.78 27.91
CA GLY A 35 -3.38 9.99 29.12
C GLY A 35 -4.47 10.14 30.21
N SER A 36 -5.39 11.11 30.06
CA SER A 36 -6.45 11.44 31.03
C SER A 36 -7.88 11.27 30.52
N SER A 37 -8.08 10.80 29.29
CA SER A 37 -9.37 10.84 28.60
C SER A 37 -10.22 9.57 28.82
N GLY A 38 -11.53 9.75 28.99
CA GLY A 38 -12.51 8.68 29.17
C GLY A 38 -12.98 8.00 27.87
N PRO A 39 -13.83 6.97 27.95
CA PRO A 39 -14.47 6.32 26.80
C PRO A 39 -15.27 7.30 25.94
N GLY A 40 -14.91 7.49 24.66
CA GLY A 40 -15.60 8.39 23.72
C GLY A 40 -14.95 9.78 23.54
N GLU A 41 -13.99 10.12 24.40
CA GLU A 41 -13.21 11.35 24.31
C GLU A 41 -12.00 11.13 23.38
N GLY A 42 -12.22 11.31 22.08
CA GLY A 42 -11.20 11.12 21.06
C GLY A 42 -11.66 11.35 19.62
N GLU A 43 -12.96 11.52 19.37
CA GLU A 43 -13.50 11.76 18.03
C GLU A 43 -13.02 13.07 17.40
N GLU A 44 -12.79 14.11 18.22
CA GLU A 44 -12.19 15.37 17.76
C GLU A 44 -10.74 15.14 17.31
N SER A 45 -9.95 14.41 18.11
CA SER A 45 -8.59 13.99 17.73
C SER A 45 -8.61 13.13 16.46
N ILE A 46 -9.59 12.25 16.33
CA ILE A 46 -9.75 11.42 15.15
C ILE A 46 -10.03 12.29 13.92
N THR A 47 -10.96 13.23 14.03
CA THR A 47 -11.38 14.13 12.95
C THR A 47 -10.26 15.08 12.51
N LEU A 48 -9.55 15.71 13.45
CA LEU A 48 -8.38 16.55 13.17
C LEU A 48 -7.24 15.75 12.52
N GLY A 49 -6.97 14.54 13.02
CA GLY A 49 -6.04 13.61 12.39
C GLY A 49 -6.38 13.31 10.93
N VAL A 50 -7.66 13.20 10.57
CA VAL A 50 -8.10 13.04 9.16
C VAL A 50 -7.73 14.25 8.33
N VAL A 51 -8.14 15.44 8.77
CA VAL A 51 -7.95 16.68 8.00
C VAL A 51 -6.46 16.89 7.77
N LEU A 52 -5.65 16.72 8.81
CA LEU A 52 -4.20 16.83 8.72
C LEU A 52 -3.59 15.76 7.82
N SER A 53 -4.04 14.51 7.90
CA SER A 53 -3.60 13.40 7.03
C SER A 53 -3.95 13.63 5.56
N THR A 54 -5.07 14.29 5.28
CA THR A 54 -5.51 14.65 3.93
C THR A 54 -4.89 15.94 3.40
N ILE A 55 -3.90 16.51 4.11
CA ILE A 55 -3.12 17.65 3.64
C ILE A 55 -1.63 17.27 3.65
N HIS A 56 -1.17 16.82 4.81
CA HIS A 56 0.20 16.54 5.22
C HIS A 56 0.64 15.06 5.27
N LEU A 57 1.79 14.59 4.73
CA LEU A 57 2.30 13.26 5.14
C LEU A 57 2.53 13.18 6.66
N GLU A 58 2.89 14.31 7.26
CA GLU A 58 3.07 14.45 8.71
C GLU A 58 1.77 14.19 9.49
N GLY A 59 0.61 14.54 8.93
CA GLY A 59 -0.68 14.25 9.55
C GLY A 59 -0.93 12.74 9.68
N TYR A 60 -0.50 11.96 8.68
CA TYR A 60 -0.54 10.50 8.78
C TYR A 60 0.35 9.97 9.91
N LYS A 61 1.54 10.55 10.11
CA LYS A 61 2.45 10.13 11.18
C LYS A 61 1.90 10.44 12.57
N GLN A 62 1.30 11.61 12.75
CA GLN A 62 0.67 12.00 14.00
C GLN A 62 -0.52 11.09 14.31
N TYR A 63 -1.37 10.77 13.32
CA TYR A 63 -2.48 9.84 13.52
C TYR A 63 -2.01 8.40 13.78
N LYS A 64 -0.90 7.95 13.17
CA LYS A 64 -0.30 6.66 13.53
C LYS A 64 0.07 6.61 15.01
N HIS A 65 0.65 7.69 15.53
CA HIS A 65 1.01 7.79 16.96
C HIS A 65 -0.24 7.64 17.84
N PHE A 66 -1.32 8.36 17.50
CA PHE A 66 -2.63 8.21 18.14
C PHE A 66 -3.15 6.78 18.14
N LEU A 67 -3.15 6.12 16.97
CA LEU A 67 -3.64 4.76 16.83
C LEU A 67 -2.84 3.78 17.69
N HIS A 68 -1.52 3.92 17.71
CA HIS A 68 -0.63 3.05 18.49
C HIS A 68 -0.84 3.24 20.00
N GLN A 69 -1.05 4.47 20.48
CA GLN A 69 -1.33 4.75 21.89
C GLN A 69 -2.69 4.22 22.35
N THR A 70 -3.71 4.36 21.50
CA THR A 70 -5.11 4.04 21.87
C THR A 70 -5.50 2.60 21.57
N ASN A 71 -4.75 1.92 20.69
CA ASN A 71 -4.85 0.48 20.45
C ASN A 71 -3.54 0.00 19.80
N PRO A 72 -2.53 -0.42 20.56
CA PRO A 72 -1.27 -0.89 19.98
C PRO A 72 -1.42 -2.17 19.13
N GLY A 73 -2.57 -2.85 19.22
CA GLY A 73 -2.82 -4.15 18.60
C GLY A 73 -2.16 -5.26 19.41
N GLY A 74 -2.99 -6.09 20.05
CA GLY A 74 -2.58 -7.29 20.79
C GLY A 74 -3.15 -8.57 20.18
N PRO A 75 -2.75 -9.76 20.68
CA PRO A 75 -3.34 -11.02 20.24
C PRO A 75 -4.87 -10.99 20.38
N PHE A 76 -5.56 -11.68 19.48
CA PHE A 76 -7.02 -11.65 19.21
C PHE A 76 -7.95 -11.64 20.45
N TRP A 77 -7.45 -12.05 21.62
CA TRP A 77 -8.19 -12.32 22.86
C TRP A 77 -8.28 -11.13 23.84
N GLU A 78 -7.50 -10.05 23.68
CA GLU A 78 -7.44 -8.92 24.65
C GLU A 78 -8.19 -7.65 24.22
N ASN A 79 -8.93 -7.70 23.11
CA ASN A 79 -9.53 -6.53 22.44
C ASN A 79 -10.81 -5.95 23.11
N VAL A 80 -11.02 -6.14 24.40
CA VAL A 80 -12.23 -5.64 25.12
C VAL A 80 -12.12 -4.15 25.48
N ALA A 81 -10.90 -3.59 25.55
CA ALA A 81 -10.67 -2.21 25.96
C ALA A 81 -10.52 -1.19 24.81
N VAL A 82 -10.63 -1.62 23.55
CA VAL A 82 -10.43 -0.74 22.39
C VAL A 82 -11.72 0.02 22.09
N GLN A 83 -11.68 1.35 22.17
CA GLN A 83 -12.76 2.21 21.67
C GLN A 83 -12.92 2.00 20.16
N ARG A 84 -13.95 1.26 19.76
CA ARG A 84 -14.29 0.96 18.37
C ARG A 84 -15.38 1.92 17.87
N SER A 85 -15.08 2.68 16.84
CA SER A 85 -16.09 3.39 16.05
C SER A 85 -15.85 3.11 14.57
N ASN A 86 -16.92 3.09 13.76
CA ASN A 86 -16.82 2.90 12.32
C ASN A 86 -15.87 3.94 11.68
N LEU A 87 -15.82 5.14 12.25
CA LEU A 87 -14.93 6.22 11.84
C LEU A 87 -13.47 5.85 12.10
N ARG A 88 -13.12 5.39 13.31
CA ARG A 88 -11.77 4.92 13.64
C ARG A 88 -11.31 3.82 12.69
N ASP A 89 -12.17 2.84 12.42
CA ASP A 89 -11.85 1.69 11.58
C ASP A 89 -11.54 2.12 10.14
N ALA A 90 -12.41 2.95 9.56
CA ALA A 90 -12.20 3.50 8.22
C ALA A 90 -10.91 4.34 8.13
N LEU A 91 -10.61 5.11 9.16
CA LEU A 91 -9.44 5.99 9.18
C LEU A 91 -8.13 5.26 9.42
N SER A 92 -8.14 4.19 10.23
CA SER A 92 -6.99 3.31 10.37
C SER A 92 -6.55 2.79 9.00
N VAL A 93 -7.50 2.39 8.16
CA VAL A 93 -7.22 1.95 6.79
C VAL A 93 -6.65 3.07 5.94
N ILE A 94 -7.22 4.27 5.99
CA ILE A 94 -6.74 5.42 5.21
C ILE A 94 -5.31 5.82 5.61
N VAL A 95 -5.01 5.85 6.91
CA VAL A 95 -3.68 6.21 7.41
C VAL A 95 -2.66 5.11 7.15
N GLY A 96 -3.04 3.85 7.39
CA GLY A 96 -2.20 2.70 7.06
C GLY A 96 -1.86 2.70 5.58
N ARG A 97 -2.85 2.95 4.72
CA ARG A 97 -2.68 3.06 3.27
C ARG A 97 -1.67 4.15 2.91
N GLY A 98 -1.84 5.37 3.43
CA GLY A 98 -0.94 6.48 3.15
C GLY A 98 0.50 6.20 3.55
N LEU A 99 0.71 5.70 4.77
CA LEU A 99 2.05 5.41 5.29
C LEU A 99 2.69 4.21 4.62
N ILE A 100 1.99 3.08 4.54
CA ILE A 100 2.56 1.84 4.00
C ILE A 100 2.86 1.99 2.51
N PHE A 101 1.99 2.65 1.75
CA PHE A 101 2.24 2.85 0.31
C PHE A 101 3.34 3.87 0.04
N SER A 102 3.50 4.88 0.90
CA SER A 102 4.67 5.77 0.83
C SER A 102 6.00 5.04 1.04
N GLN A 103 6.00 3.92 1.77
CA GLN A 103 7.21 3.13 2.05
C GLN A 103 7.63 2.20 0.91
N LEU A 104 6.75 1.89 -0.05
CA LEU A 104 7.03 0.90 -1.11
C LEU A 104 8.11 1.35 -2.09
N LEU A 105 8.19 2.66 -2.32
CA LEU A 105 9.17 3.32 -3.17
C LEU A 105 10.04 4.31 -2.38
N ALA A 106 10.10 4.14 -1.05
CA ALA A 106 11.00 4.90 -0.20
C ALA A 106 12.29 4.11 0.08
N PRO A 107 13.43 4.82 0.28
CA PRO A 107 14.62 4.21 0.83
C PRO A 107 14.32 3.50 2.14
N LEU A 108 15.04 2.41 2.41
CA LEU A 108 14.93 1.74 3.69
C LEU A 108 15.37 2.69 4.82
N PRO A 109 14.70 2.65 5.98
CA PRO A 109 15.15 3.40 7.14
C PRO A 109 16.56 2.96 7.58
N ASP A 110 17.33 3.91 8.10
CA ASP A 110 18.70 3.67 8.56
C ASP A 110 18.77 2.51 9.57
N ALA A 111 19.68 1.56 9.29
CA ALA A 111 19.91 0.36 10.09
C ALA A 111 20.25 0.68 11.55
N ASP A 112 20.95 1.80 11.81
CA ASP A 112 21.40 2.18 13.14
C ASP A 112 20.29 2.82 13.99
N LEU A 113 19.29 3.40 13.33
CA LEU A 113 18.12 4.05 13.96
C LEU A 113 16.90 3.11 14.10
N LEU A 114 17.01 1.88 13.59
CA LEU A 114 15.92 0.91 13.60
C LEU A 114 15.75 0.26 14.98
N ASN A 115 14.74 0.71 15.72
CA ASN A 115 14.20 -0.05 16.86
C ASN A 115 13.31 -1.20 16.33
N LEU A 116 13.91 -2.38 16.12
CA LEU A 116 13.25 -3.52 15.46
C LEU A 116 11.97 -3.97 16.18
N PRO A 117 11.92 -4.11 17.53
CA PRO A 117 10.68 -4.43 18.23
C PRO A 117 9.53 -3.46 17.94
N GLU A 118 9.76 -2.14 18.01
CA GLU A 118 8.72 -1.14 17.76
C GLU A 118 8.22 -1.20 16.30
N ARG A 119 9.14 -1.40 15.35
CA ARG A 119 8.83 -1.54 13.93
C ARG A 119 8.03 -2.81 13.61
N ALA A 120 8.31 -3.90 14.31
CA ALA A 120 7.57 -5.16 14.12
C ALA A 120 6.08 -4.99 14.42
N THR A 121 5.76 -4.13 15.40
CA THR A 121 4.40 -3.87 15.87
C THR A 121 3.79 -2.57 15.34
N GLU A 122 4.52 -1.82 14.49
CA GLU A 122 4.17 -0.45 14.06
C GLU A 122 2.74 -0.33 13.51
N PHE A 123 2.25 -1.39 12.86
CA PHE A 123 0.95 -1.43 12.20
C PHE A 123 0.00 -2.49 12.78
N ASN A 124 0.29 -3.05 13.96
CA ASN A 124 -0.56 -4.09 14.58
C ASN A 124 -1.98 -3.60 14.89
N TRP A 125 -2.15 -2.29 15.03
CA TRP A 125 -3.45 -1.63 15.10
C TRP A 125 -4.31 -1.80 13.84
N LEU A 126 -3.81 -2.40 12.75
CA LEU A 126 -4.65 -2.84 11.62
C LEU A 126 -5.36 -4.17 11.90
N LEU A 127 -4.86 -4.98 12.84
CA LEU A 127 -5.28 -6.36 13.09
C LEU A 127 -6.37 -6.50 14.16
N PHE A 128 -6.99 -5.41 14.61
CA PHE A 128 -8.09 -5.51 15.58
C PHE A 128 -9.31 -6.23 14.98
N GLY A 129 -10.07 -6.91 15.84
CA GLY A 129 -11.23 -7.68 15.41
C GLY A 129 -10.90 -9.15 15.18
N ASN A 130 -11.82 -9.87 14.54
CA ASN A 130 -11.63 -11.27 14.18
C ASN A 130 -11.12 -11.42 12.72
N GLU A 131 -10.79 -12.65 12.33
CA GLU A 131 -10.33 -12.98 10.98
C GLU A 131 -11.28 -12.46 9.88
N ARG A 132 -12.59 -12.66 10.05
CA ARG A 132 -13.59 -12.17 9.11
C ARG A 132 -13.52 -10.65 8.96
N GLU A 133 -13.41 -9.91 10.05
CA GLU A 133 -13.35 -8.44 10.03
C GLU A 133 -12.04 -7.90 9.42
N THR A 134 -10.92 -8.59 9.60
CA THR A 134 -9.60 -8.16 9.10
C THR A 134 -9.41 -8.47 7.61
N LEU A 135 -10.10 -9.50 7.09
CA LEU A 135 -10.11 -9.91 5.69
C LEU A 135 -11.23 -9.26 4.86
N GLU A 136 -12.13 -8.49 5.47
CA GLU A 136 -13.17 -7.74 4.74
C GLU A 136 -12.53 -6.64 3.87
N ILE A 137 -12.94 -6.56 2.61
CA ILE A 137 -12.54 -5.52 1.66
C ILE A 137 -13.10 -4.19 2.16
N ASN A 138 -12.21 -3.25 2.48
CA ASN A 138 -12.62 -1.92 2.87
C ASN A 138 -12.94 -1.10 1.61
N GLY A 139 -14.16 -0.57 1.53
CA GLY A 139 -14.64 0.18 0.38
C GLY A 139 -13.88 1.48 0.08
N GLY A 140 -13.13 2.03 1.05
CA GLY A 140 -12.31 3.23 0.86
C GLY A 140 -10.97 2.96 0.17
N CYS A 141 -10.44 1.73 0.23
CA CYS A 141 -9.13 1.41 -0.34
C CYS A 141 -9.15 0.25 -1.36
N GLY A 142 -10.20 -0.57 -1.38
CA GLY A 142 -10.32 -1.73 -2.26
C GLY A 142 -9.49 -2.94 -1.82
N LEU A 143 -8.93 -2.93 -0.59
CA LEU A 143 -8.23 -4.06 0.01
C LEU A 143 -8.61 -4.26 1.48
N SER A 144 -8.22 -5.41 2.05
CA SER A 144 -8.42 -5.73 3.46
C SER A 144 -7.30 -5.18 4.36
N ARG A 145 -7.61 -5.02 5.65
CA ARG A 145 -6.64 -4.58 6.67
C ARG A 145 -5.51 -5.59 6.84
N GLN A 146 -5.84 -6.88 6.79
CA GLN A 146 -4.87 -7.97 6.84
C GLN A 146 -3.86 -7.84 5.69
N LEU A 147 -4.34 -7.60 4.46
CA LEU A 147 -3.44 -7.47 3.31
C LEU A 147 -2.53 -6.24 3.45
N LEU A 148 -3.07 -5.12 3.94
CA LEU A 148 -2.31 -3.91 4.20
C LEU A 148 -1.21 -4.15 5.26
N HIS A 149 -1.53 -4.87 6.34
CA HIS A 149 -0.53 -5.29 7.35
C HIS A 149 0.54 -6.21 6.76
N SER A 150 0.17 -7.19 5.94
CA SER A 150 1.13 -8.07 5.25
C SER A 150 2.12 -7.28 4.38
N ILE A 151 1.66 -6.24 3.68
CA ILE A 151 2.55 -5.36 2.89
C ILE A 151 3.56 -4.65 3.82
N ALA A 152 3.14 -4.16 4.98
CA ALA A 152 4.03 -3.55 5.96
C ALA A 152 5.06 -4.55 6.50
N GLN A 153 4.64 -5.80 6.77
CA GLN A 153 5.53 -6.89 7.21
C GLN A 153 6.61 -7.21 6.18
N VAL A 154 6.31 -7.10 4.88
CA VAL A 154 7.32 -7.24 3.82
C VAL A 154 8.41 -6.18 3.99
N SER A 155 8.04 -4.89 4.11
CA SER A 155 9.00 -3.79 4.32
C SER A 155 9.83 -3.95 5.60
N TYR A 156 9.20 -4.40 6.69
CA TYR A 156 9.90 -4.73 7.94
C TYR A 156 10.92 -5.86 7.73
N CYS A 157 10.53 -6.95 7.06
CA CYS A 157 11.42 -8.07 6.78
C CYS A 157 12.60 -7.68 5.88
N VAL A 158 12.39 -6.78 4.90
CA VAL A 158 13.48 -6.26 4.07
C VAL A 158 14.50 -5.54 4.94
N SER A 159 14.05 -4.67 5.84
CA SER A 159 14.90 -3.92 6.78
C SER A 159 15.68 -4.88 7.69
N CYS A 160 15.01 -5.91 8.21
CA CYS A 160 15.63 -6.96 9.02
C CYS A 160 16.69 -7.76 8.26
N LEU A 161 16.40 -8.14 7.01
CA LEU A 161 17.32 -8.89 6.16
C LEU A 161 18.57 -8.07 5.82
N MET A 162 18.43 -6.76 5.61
CA MET A 162 19.56 -5.86 5.39
C MET A 162 20.44 -5.72 6.63
N ARG A 163 19.84 -5.62 7.83
CA ARG A 163 20.59 -5.46 9.08
C ARG A 163 21.18 -6.76 9.61
N LYS A 164 20.48 -7.88 9.43
CA LYS A 164 20.86 -9.20 9.94
C LYS A 164 20.79 -10.25 8.81
N PRO A 165 21.64 -10.13 7.76
CA PRO A 165 21.61 -11.02 6.61
C PRO A 165 21.91 -12.48 6.97
N GLU A 166 22.62 -12.73 8.05
CA GLU A 166 22.95 -14.07 8.57
C GLU A 166 21.79 -14.74 9.32
N SER A 167 20.72 -14.02 9.63
CA SER A 167 19.59 -14.57 10.37
C SER A 167 18.80 -15.56 9.51
N ILE A 168 18.85 -16.85 9.89
CA ILE A 168 18.04 -17.91 9.27
C ILE A 168 16.55 -17.56 9.30
N VAL A 169 16.09 -16.93 10.39
CA VAL A 169 14.69 -16.49 10.52
C VAL A 169 14.32 -15.58 9.37
N PHE A 170 15.09 -14.52 9.11
CA PHE A 170 14.78 -13.56 8.03
C PHE A 170 15.03 -14.11 6.62
N GLN A 171 15.84 -15.17 6.48
CA GLN A 171 15.98 -15.91 5.22
C GLN A 171 14.76 -16.81 4.95
N MET A 172 14.10 -17.32 6.00
CA MET A 172 12.96 -18.23 5.89
C MET A 172 11.59 -17.54 5.90
N THR A 173 11.42 -16.46 6.68
CA THR A 173 10.17 -15.69 6.80
C THR A 173 9.53 -15.34 5.45
N PRO A 174 10.28 -14.95 4.39
CA PRO A 174 9.67 -14.62 3.10
C PRO A 174 8.85 -15.75 2.49
N LYS A 175 9.21 -17.02 2.73
CA LYS A 175 8.45 -18.19 2.23
C LYS A 175 7.09 -18.32 2.93
N TYR A 176 7.03 -18.05 4.23
CA TYR A 176 5.78 -18.06 4.99
C TYR A 176 4.87 -16.92 4.58
N LEU A 177 5.41 -15.70 4.50
CA LEU A 177 4.65 -14.53 4.02
C LEU A 177 4.13 -14.74 2.59
N LEU A 178 4.92 -15.35 1.70
CA LEU A 178 4.47 -15.68 0.35
C LEU A 178 3.30 -16.67 0.38
N ARG A 179 3.40 -17.76 1.15
CA ARG A 179 2.32 -18.75 1.30
C ARG A 179 1.05 -18.12 1.86
N ASP A 180 1.18 -17.24 2.85
CA ASP A 180 0.04 -16.54 3.44
C ASP A 180 -0.61 -15.62 2.41
N LEU A 181 0.17 -14.84 1.66
CA LEU A 181 -0.35 -13.98 0.59
C LEU A 181 -0.99 -14.79 -0.55
N GLU A 182 -0.41 -15.93 -0.93
CA GLU A 182 -0.92 -16.84 -1.95
C GLU A 182 -2.27 -17.45 -1.57
N THR A 183 -2.51 -17.64 -0.28
CA THR A 183 -3.75 -18.25 0.25
C THR A 183 -4.75 -17.24 0.82
N THR A 184 -4.35 -15.97 0.98
CA THR A 184 -5.19 -14.89 1.51
C THR A 184 -6.43 -14.68 0.64
N ARG A 185 -7.61 -14.73 1.27
CA ARG A 185 -8.91 -14.48 0.64
C ARG A 185 -9.55 -13.23 1.23
N GLN A 186 -9.79 -12.26 0.37
CA GLN A 186 -10.54 -11.06 0.72
C GLN A 186 -12.02 -11.26 0.37
N TRP A 187 -12.92 -10.69 1.15
CA TRP A 187 -14.36 -10.85 0.95
C TRP A 187 -15.10 -9.52 1.13
N SER A 188 -16.32 -9.42 0.62
CA SER A 188 -17.13 -8.19 0.73
C SER A 188 -18.54 -8.53 1.21
N ARG A 189 -18.98 -7.87 2.29
CA ARG A 189 -20.28 -8.07 2.93
C ARG A 189 -21.48 -7.83 2.02
N GLY A 190 -21.35 -6.96 1.03
CA GLY A 190 -22.42 -6.65 0.08
C GLY A 190 -22.67 -7.73 -0.97
N HIS A 191 -21.88 -8.81 -1.00
CA HIS A 191 -21.84 -9.71 -2.14
C HIS A 191 -21.92 -11.20 -1.77
N LYS A 192 -21.02 -11.69 -0.91
CA LYS A 192 -20.96 -13.10 -0.50
C LYS A 192 -20.78 -13.19 1.01
N SER A 193 -21.30 -14.25 1.62
CA SER A 193 -20.98 -14.53 3.03
C SER A 193 -19.50 -14.89 3.20
N TRP A 194 -19.02 -14.76 4.42
CA TRP A 194 -17.65 -15.15 4.77
C TRP A 194 -17.43 -16.65 4.53
N GLU A 195 -18.42 -17.47 4.88
CA GLU A 195 -18.40 -18.92 4.74
C GLU A 195 -18.29 -19.33 3.27
N MET A 196 -19.13 -18.75 2.41
CA MET A 196 -19.09 -19.01 0.96
C MET A 196 -17.76 -18.58 0.33
N THR A 197 -17.15 -17.50 0.83
CA THR A 197 -15.88 -16.99 0.29
C THR A 197 -14.71 -17.95 0.59
N LYS A 198 -14.73 -18.65 1.73
CA LYS A 198 -13.73 -19.65 2.07
C LYS A 198 -13.78 -20.88 1.16
N GLU A 199 -14.99 -21.28 0.76
CA GLU A 199 -15.21 -22.46 -0.08
C GLU A 199 -15.08 -22.19 -1.59
N SER A 200 -15.20 -20.92 -2.01
CA SER A 200 -15.11 -20.55 -3.42
C SER A 200 -13.68 -20.72 -3.98
N PRO A 201 -13.51 -20.97 -5.29
CA PRO A 201 -12.22 -20.84 -5.99
C PRO A 201 -11.57 -19.47 -5.75
N GLN A 202 -10.24 -19.36 -5.83
CA GLN A 202 -9.61 -18.05 -5.70
C GLN A 202 -10.00 -17.14 -6.88
N PRO A 203 -10.15 -15.81 -6.67
CA PRO A 203 -10.51 -14.91 -7.76
C PRO A 203 -9.58 -15.03 -8.97
N ILE A 204 -8.29 -15.26 -8.74
CA ILE A 204 -7.30 -15.39 -9.80
C ILE A 204 -7.58 -16.51 -10.80
N GLU A 205 -8.23 -17.59 -10.38
CA GLU A 205 -8.49 -18.75 -11.24
C GLU A 205 -9.44 -18.39 -12.38
N TRP A 206 -10.56 -17.73 -12.07
CA TRP A 206 -11.51 -17.29 -13.08
C TRP A 206 -11.02 -16.03 -13.79
N ILE A 207 -10.29 -15.13 -13.12
CA ILE A 207 -9.72 -13.93 -13.76
C ILE A 207 -8.74 -14.33 -14.88
N ARG A 208 -7.91 -15.37 -14.67
CA ARG A 208 -6.99 -15.89 -15.68
C ARG A 208 -7.66 -16.52 -16.89
N SER A 209 -8.89 -17.01 -16.74
CA SER A 209 -9.67 -17.56 -17.86
C SER A 209 -10.27 -16.47 -18.77
N ARG A 210 -10.23 -15.19 -18.37
CA ARG A 210 -10.72 -14.06 -19.18
C ARG A 210 -9.60 -13.44 -20.01
N SER A 211 -9.99 -12.72 -21.08
CA SER A 211 -9.06 -11.91 -21.88
C SER A 211 -8.45 -10.76 -21.05
N THR A 212 -7.27 -10.29 -21.45
CA THR A 212 -6.42 -9.32 -20.72
C THR A 212 -7.11 -7.98 -20.37
N VAL A 213 -8.24 -7.67 -21.00
CA VAL A 213 -9.02 -6.45 -20.79
C VAL A 213 -10.38 -6.84 -20.23
N MET A 214 -10.56 -6.70 -18.92
CA MET A 214 -11.86 -6.92 -18.30
C MET A 214 -12.69 -5.64 -18.36
N ILE A 215 -13.78 -5.68 -19.14
CA ILE A 215 -14.87 -4.71 -19.11
C ILE A 215 -16.03 -5.41 -18.42
N THR A 216 -16.34 -5.02 -17.18
CA THR A 216 -17.48 -5.58 -16.44
C THR A 216 -18.40 -4.48 -15.94
N GLU A 217 -19.71 -4.74 -16.02
CA GLU A 217 -20.76 -3.90 -15.45
C GLU A 217 -21.13 -4.35 -14.03
N SER A 218 -20.55 -5.46 -13.55
CA SER A 218 -20.80 -5.99 -12.21
C SER A 218 -19.90 -5.31 -11.18
N LYS A 219 -20.50 -4.55 -10.26
CA LYS A 219 -19.81 -3.98 -9.09
C LYS A 219 -19.09 -5.03 -8.26
N VAL A 220 -19.64 -6.26 -8.21
CA VAL A 220 -19.07 -7.39 -7.49
C VAL A 220 -17.75 -7.81 -8.12
N GLU A 221 -17.76 -8.03 -9.43
CA GLU A 221 -16.56 -8.44 -10.16
C GLU A 221 -15.48 -7.35 -10.09
N VAL A 222 -15.86 -6.07 -10.20
CA VAL A 222 -14.91 -4.96 -10.03
C VAL A 222 -14.26 -4.99 -8.65
N ALA A 223 -15.03 -5.20 -7.58
CA ALA A 223 -14.50 -5.27 -6.22
C ALA A 223 -13.57 -6.48 -6.02
N GLU A 224 -13.96 -7.67 -6.49
CA GLU A 224 -13.15 -8.89 -6.39
C GLU A 224 -11.84 -8.75 -7.19
N VAL A 225 -11.91 -8.23 -8.41
CA VAL A 225 -10.74 -8.04 -9.28
C VAL A 225 -9.81 -6.96 -8.75
N THR A 226 -10.36 -5.88 -8.18
CA THR A 226 -9.58 -4.83 -7.54
C THR A 226 -8.84 -5.37 -6.32
N ALA A 227 -9.54 -6.08 -5.43
CA ALA A 227 -8.95 -6.71 -4.26
C ALA A 227 -7.85 -7.71 -4.66
N GLU A 228 -8.09 -8.49 -5.72
CA GLU A 228 -7.11 -9.43 -6.24
C GLU A 228 -5.88 -8.73 -6.84
N ALA A 229 -6.05 -7.61 -7.55
CA ALA A 229 -4.93 -6.81 -8.04
C ALA A 229 -4.04 -6.30 -6.89
N TRP A 230 -4.64 -5.91 -5.75
CA TRP A 230 -3.89 -5.54 -4.54
C TRP A 230 -3.12 -6.73 -3.97
N ARG A 231 -3.74 -7.92 -3.89
CA ARG A 231 -3.08 -9.13 -3.38
C ARG A 231 -1.89 -9.52 -4.23
N ILE A 232 -2.04 -9.52 -5.55
CA ILE A 232 -0.96 -9.79 -6.50
C ILE A 232 0.15 -8.74 -6.39
N THR A 233 -0.20 -7.48 -6.18
CA THR A 233 0.79 -6.40 -5.98
C THR A 233 1.61 -6.64 -4.71
N ALA A 234 0.98 -7.08 -3.62
CA ALA A 234 1.69 -7.46 -2.39
C ALA A 234 2.64 -8.65 -2.60
N ILE A 235 2.18 -9.68 -3.31
CA ILE A 235 3.02 -10.84 -3.69
C ILE A 235 4.23 -10.37 -4.48
N ILE A 236 4.05 -9.45 -5.42
CA ILE A 236 5.15 -9.01 -6.27
C ILE A 236 6.10 -8.08 -5.58
N TYR A 237 5.59 -7.20 -4.72
CA TYR A 237 6.43 -6.42 -3.83
C TYR A 237 7.31 -7.33 -2.96
N LEU A 238 6.75 -8.42 -2.44
CA LEU A 238 7.50 -9.45 -1.71
C LEU A 238 8.54 -10.14 -2.62
N LEU A 239 8.13 -10.64 -3.78
CA LEU A 239 9.01 -11.36 -4.71
C LEU A 239 10.19 -10.49 -5.15
N CYS A 240 9.93 -9.24 -5.52
CA CYS A 240 10.92 -8.33 -6.06
C CYS A 240 11.82 -7.70 -4.99
N ARG A 241 11.24 -7.17 -3.90
CA ARG A 241 12.03 -6.45 -2.88
C ARG A 241 12.58 -7.38 -1.80
N LEU A 242 11.77 -8.29 -1.27
CA LEU A 242 12.17 -9.16 -0.16
C LEU A 242 12.91 -10.42 -0.63
N LEU A 243 12.34 -11.17 -1.59
CA LEU A 243 13.01 -12.36 -2.16
C LEU A 243 14.09 -11.99 -3.21
N ARG A 244 14.19 -10.71 -3.58
CA ARG A 244 15.15 -10.18 -4.56
C ARG A 244 15.12 -10.93 -5.90
N LEU A 245 13.93 -11.36 -6.33
CA LEU A 245 13.76 -11.99 -7.62
C LEU A 245 13.91 -10.95 -8.74
N PRO A 246 14.53 -11.29 -9.88
CA PRO A 246 14.68 -10.37 -10.99
C PRO A 246 13.34 -9.87 -11.54
N ARG A 247 13.33 -8.65 -12.10
CA ARG A 247 12.13 -8.01 -12.69
C ARG A 247 11.43 -8.86 -13.76
N ASN A 248 12.15 -9.75 -14.44
CA ASN A 248 11.62 -10.62 -15.49
C ASN A 248 11.16 -12.01 -15.01
N HIS A 249 11.24 -12.29 -13.71
CA HIS A 249 10.50 -13.40 -13.10
C HIS A 249 8.99 -13.19 -13.33
N PRO A 250 8.13 -14.22 -13.49
CA PRO A 250 6.72 -14.08 -13.88
C PRO A 250 5.96 -13.02 -13.05
N CYS A 251 5.85 -11.81 -13.60
CA CYS A 251 5.14 -10.68 -13.01
C CYS A 251 3.88 -10.39 -13.83
N ILE A 252 2.74 -10.32 -13.12
CA ILE A 252 1.38 -9.84 -13.45
C ILE A 252 0.98 -9.80 -14.94
N ARG A 253 -0.09 -10.54 -15.27
CA ARG A 253 -0.81 -10.38 -16.55
C ARG A 253 -2.14 -9.61 -16.46
N ILE A 254 -2.63 -9.27 -15.26
CA ILE A 254 -4.05 -8.87 -15.12
C ILE A 254 -4.25 -7.74 -14.11
N ILE A 255 -4.86 -6.64 -14.58
CA ILE A 255 -5.41 -5.51 -13.81
C ILE A 255 -6.73 -5.12 -14.51
N PRO A 256 -7.78 -4.71 -13.78
CA PRO A 256 -9.00 -4.20 -14.41
C PRO A 256 -8.67 -2.91 -15.19
N THR A 257 -8.89 -2.91 -16.50
CA THR A 257 -8.46 -1.82 -17.39
C THR A 257 -9.58 -0.83 -17.68
N SER A 258 -10.86 -1.21 -17.73
CA SER A 258 -11.94 -0.26 -18.07
C SER A 258 -13.35 -0.74 -17.69
N GLY A 259 -14.34 0.16 -17.72
CA GLY A 259 -15.76 -0.18 -17.57
C GLY A 259 -16.59 0.91 -16.89
N PRO A 260 -17.93 0.87 -16.99
CA PRO A 260 -18.83 1.85 -16.38
C PRO A 260 -18.82 1.80 -14.84
N CYS A 261 -18.36 0.69 -14.26
CA CYS A 261 -18.14 0.53 -12.81
C CYS A 261 -16.69 0.83 -12.39
N PHE A 262 -15.88 1.47 -13.23
CA PHE A 262 -14.53 1.92 -12.86
C PHE A 262 -14.63 3.07 -11.86
N THR A 263 -14.75 2.72 -10.58
CA THR A 263 -14.97 3.67 -9.48
C THR A 263 -13.66 4.24 -8.94
N ALA A 264 -13.77 5.17 -7.98
CA ALA A 264 -12.67 5.68 -7.18
C ALA A 264 -11.88 4.61 -6.38
N GLN A 265 -12.19 3.31 -6.52
CA GLN A 265 -11.39 2.18 -6.00
C GLN A 265 -10.31 1.72 -7.00
N ALA A 266 -10.15 2.41 -8.12
CA ALA A 266 -9.15 2.13 -9.15
C ALA A 266 -7.77 1.81 -8.53
N PRO A 267 -7.18 0.63 -8.81
CA PRO A 267 -5.97 0.15 -8.17
C PRO A 267 -4.73 0.87 -8.72
N LEU A 268 -4.57 2.14 -8.35
CA LEU A 268 -3.52 3.04 -8.84
C LEU A 268 -2.11 2.50 -8.58
N LEU A 269 -1.81 2.08 -7.35
CA LEU A 269 -0.52 1.47 -7.04
C LEU A 269 -0.31 0.17 -7.83
N PRO A 270 -1.25 -0.80 -7.86
CA PRO A 270 -1.10 -1.97 -8.73
C PRO A 270 -0.80 -1.63 -10.19
N ALA A 271 -1.50 -0.65 -10.78
CA ALA A 271 -1.26 -0.21 -12.15
C ALA A 271 0.12 0.43 -12.34
N PHE A 272 0.57 1.21 -11.35
CA PHE A 272 1.90 1.80 -11.34
C PHE A 272 3.00 0.73 -11.24
N ILE A 273 2.88 -0.21 -10.30
CA ILE A 273 3.84 -1.32 -10.10
C ILE A 273 3.89 -2.22 -11.34
N LEU A 274 2.75 -2.50 -11.99
CA LEU A 274 2.73 -3.23 -13.27
C LEU A 274 3.54 -2.48 -14.33
N GLY A 275 3.34 -1.18 -14.46
CA GLY A 275 4.09 -0.35 -15.40
C GLY A 275 5.58 -0.34 -15.09
N LEU A 276 5.94 -0.21 -13.81
CA LEU A 276 7.33 -0.19 -13.33
C LEU A 276 8.06 -1.50 -13.69
N LEU A 277 7.37 -2.64 -13.58
CA LEU A 277 7.94 -3.96 -13.84
C LEU A 277 7.81 -4.41 -15.31
N ALA A 278 7.17 -3.61 -16.16
CA ALA A 278 6.97 -3.96 -17.55
C ALA A 278 8.29 -3.91 -18.35
N ILE A 279 8.67 -5.07 -18.89
CA ILE A 279 9.87 -5.22 -19.74
C ILE A 279 9.52 -5.07 -21.22
N GLY A 280 8.43 -5.70 -21.66
CA GLY A 280 7.96 -5.61 -23.04
C GLY A 280 7.14 -4.35 -23.30
N THR A 281 7.19 -3.85 -24.54
CA THR A 281 6.37 -2.73 -25.01
C THR A 281 4.89 -2.98 -24.80
N ASP A 282 4.44 -4.22 -24.99
CA ASP A 282 3.04 -4.61 -24.81
C ASP A 282 2.60 -4.50 -23.33
N HIS A 283 3.48 -4.87 -22.40
CA HIS A 283 3.19 -4.74 -20.96
C HIS A 283 3.17 -3.27 -20.53
N LYS A 284 4.10 -2.44 -21.05
CA LYS A 284 4.10 -0.99 -20.80
C LYS A 284 2.82 -0.36 -21.33
N LYS A 285 2.35 -0.78 -22.51
CA LYS A 285 1.11 -0.32 -23.14
C LYS A 285 -0.13 -0.63 -22.28
N VAL A 286 -0.18 -1.76 -21.59
CA VAL A 286 -1.30 -2.08 -20.67
C VAL A 286 -1.39 -1.06 -19.54
N SER A 287 -0.26 -0.78 -18.85
CA SER A 287 -0.23 0.23 -17.78
C SER A 287 -0.52 1.63 -18.32
N GLN A 288 0.09 2.01 -19.46
CA GLN A 288 -0.16 3.29 -20.10
C GLN A 288 -1.65 3.48 -20.45
N THR A 289 -2.28 2.48 -21.06
CA THR A 289 -3.70 2.52 -21.43
C THR A 289 -4.57 2.70 -20.19
N TRP A 290 -4.24 2.01 -19.09
CA TRP A 290 -4.94 2.18 -17.80
C TRP A 290 -4.87 3.64 -17.32
N PHE A 291 -3.67 4.24 -17.28
CA PHE A 291 -3.50 5.63 -16.86
C PHE A 291 -4.25 6.59 -17.79
N GLU A 292 -4.17 6.39 -19.10
CA GLU A 292 -4.89 7.21 -20.09
C GLU A 292 -6.42 7.09 -19.96
N GLN A 293 -6.94 5.92 -19.61
CA GLN A 293 -8.36 5.72 -19.33
C GLN A 293 -8.78 6.40 -18.01
N VAL A 294 -7.95 6.34 -16.97
CA VAL A 294 -8.22 7.04 -15.71
C VAL A 294 -8.20 8.55 -15.90
N LEU A 295 -7.29 9.08 -16.73
CA LEU A 295 -7.19 10.52 -17.01
C LEU A 295 -8.42 11.09 -17.73
N LYS A 296 -9.19 10.26 -18.44
CA LYS A 296 -10.48 10.67 -19.03
C LYS A 296 -11.57 10.89 -17.98
N THR A 297 -11.36 10.38 -16.77
CA THR A 297 -12.28 10.53 -15.64
C THR A 297 -11.67 11.50 -14.64
N PRO A 298 -12.30 12.64 -14.32
CA PRO A 298 -11.69 13.72 -13.52
C PRO A 298 -11.64 13.42 -12.01
N VAL A 299 -11.05 12.29 -11.61
CA VAL A 299 -11.18 11.77 -10.23
C VAL A 299 -9.94 11.99 -9.36
N ARG A 300 -8.72 12.14 -9.94
CA ARG A 300 -7.47 12.17 -9.16
C ARG A 300 -6.36 13.01 -9.79
N SER A 301 -5.92 14.05 -9.08
CA SER A 301 -4.84 14.96 -9.48
C SER A 301 -3.43 14.34 -9.44
N SER A 302 -3.23 13.22 -8.72
CA SER A 302 -1.94 12.52 -8.68
C SER A 302 -1.65 11.64 -9.90
N VAL A 303 -2.69 11.26 -10.66
CA VAL A 303 -2.57 10.33 -11.80
C VAL A 303 -1.68 10.86 -12.92
N PRO A 304 -1.78 12.13 -13.37
CA PRO A 304 -0.87 12.68 -14.38
C PRO A 304 0.60 12.65 -13.94
N LEU A 305 0.89 13.02 -12.68
CA LEU A 305 2.24 13.07 -12.14
C LEU A 305 2.87 11.67 -12.05
N LEU A 306 2.08 10.68 -11.62
CA LEU A 306 2.53 9.29 -11.58
C LEU A 306 2.79 8.72 -12.98
N LEU A 307 1.96 9.05 -13.97
CA LEU A 307 2.21 8.66 -15.36
C LEU A 307 3.50 9.29 -15.91
N GLN A 308 3.77 10.56 -15.59
CA GLN A 308 5.02 11.22 -15.98
C GLN A 308 6.24 10.56 -15.33
N SER A 309 6.18 10.28 -14.03
CA SER A 309 7.23 9.58 -13.28
C SER A 309 7.49 8.19 -13.85
N LEU A 310 6.43 7.48 -14.22
CA LEU A 310 6.51 6.16 -14.85
C LEU A 310 7.19 6.23 -16.24
N LYS A 311 6.81 7.22 -17.06
CA LYS A 311 7.45 7.46 -18.38
C LYS A 311 8.94 7.79 -18.25
N ARG A 312 9.31 8.66 -17.28
CA ARG A 312 10.72 8.93 -16.96
C ARG A 312 11.46 7.66 -16.55
N THR A 313 10.81 6.82 -15.74
CA THR A 313 11.39 5.53 -15.31
C THR A 313 11.66 4.59 -16.49
N TRP A 314 10.75 4.52 -17.45
CA TRP A 314 10.92 3.71 -18.66
C TRP A 314 12.10 4.13 -19.55
N CYS A 315 12.59 5.36 -19.44
CA CYS A 315 13.73 5.82 -20.22
C CYS A 315 15.05 5.19 -19.79
N TRP A 316 15.16 4.67 -18.55
CA TRP A 316 16.42 4.19 -18.00
C TRP A 316 16.34 2.78 -17.40
N ILE A 317 15.18 2.35 -16.86
CA ILE A 317 15.09 1.09 -16.09
C ILE A 317 15.55 -0.15 -16.86
N ASP A 318 15.32 -0.20 -18.18
CA ASP A 318 15.74 -1.34 -19.00
C ASP A 318 17.25 -1.39 -19.23
N ASN A 319 17.94 -0.24 -19.14
CA ASN A 319 19.38 -0.13 -19.30
C ASN A 319 20.12 -0.35 -17.96
N ASP A 320 19.59 0.22 -16.88
CA ASP A 320 20.29 0.28 -15.59
C ASP A 320 19.94 -0.89 -14.67
N ILE A 321 18.71 -1.42 -14.75
CA ILE A 321 18.26 -2.59 -14.00
C ILE A 321 18.27 -3.81 -14.93
N LYS A 322 19.43 -4.47 -14.98
CA LYS A 322 19.64 -5.65 -15.82
C LYS A 322 18.66 -6.77 -15.48
N THR A 323 18.00 -7.29 -16.52
CA THR A 323 17.17 -8.49 -16.42
C THR A 323 17.94 -9.70 -16.97
N PRO A 324 18.28 -10.69 -16.13
CA PRO A 324 19.03 -11.87 -16.55
C PRO A 324 18.19 -12.79 -17.47
N THR A 325 18.78 -13.41 -18.48
CA THR A 325 18.07 -14.34 -19.38
C THR A 325 17.53 -15.56 -18.61
N LEU A 326 16.27 -15.93 -18.81
CA LEU A 326 15.67 -17.11 -18.17
C LEU A 326 16.09 -18.41 -18.88
N PRO A 327 16.26 -19.54 -18.14
CA PRO A 327 16.10 -19.69 -16.69
C PRO A 327 17.33 -19.17 -15.93
N VAL A 328 17.09 -18.56 -14.77
CA VAL A 328 18.14 -17.98 -13.92
C VAL A 328 18.35 -18.87 -12.70
N VAL A 329 19.60 -19.28 -12.49
CA VAL A 329 20.00 -19.92 -11.24
C VAL A 329 20.30 -18.83 -10.23
N LEU A 330 19.41 -18.65 -9.26
CA LEU A 330 19.59 -17.69 -8.18
C LEU A 330 20.30 -18.36 -7.00
N PRO A 331 21.14 -17.61 -6.26
CA PRO A 331 21.66 -18.06 -4.97
C PRO A 331 20.55 -18.52 -4.03
N GLU A 332 20.85 -19.57 -3.25
CA GLU A 332 19.91 -20.12 -2.28
C GLU A 332 19.61 -19.08 -1.19
N ALA A 333 20.65 -18.47 -0.63
CA ALA A 333 20.53 -17.40 0.35
C ALA A 333 20.07 -16.10 -0.32
N ILE A 334 19.02 -15.48 0.22
CA ILE A 334 18.44 -14.24 -0.32
C ILE A 334 19.45 -13.08 -0.23
N ARG A 335 20.29 -13.08 0.80
CA ARG A 335 21.31 -12.02 1.00
C ARG A 335 22.31 -11.91 -0.15
N GLU A 336 22.57 -13.03 -0.84
CA GLU A 336 23.52 -13.13 -1.95
C GLU A 336 22.88 -12.71 -3.28
N ARG A 337 21.56 -12.51 -3.31
CA ARG A 337 20.84 -12.03 -4.48
C ARG A 337 20.96 -10.51 -4.59
N ASP A 338 20.96 -10.06 -5.83
CA ASP A 338 21.06 -8.66 -6.20
C ASP A 338 19.87 -7.81 -5.66
N PRO A 339 20.10 -6.81 -4.78
CA PRO A 339 19.04 -5.96 -4.23
C PRO A 339 18.61 -4.85 -5.21
N TRP A 340 18.25 -5.22 -6.43
CA TRP A 340 17.96 -4.27 -7.51
C TRP A 340 16.82 -3.30 -7.22
N TRP A 341 15.85 -3.68 -6.37
CA TRP A 341 14.77 -2.79 -5.94
C TRP A 341 15.30 -1.57 -5.18
N GLU A 342 16.36 -1.72 -4.39
CA GLU A 342 16.92 -0.58 -3.64
C GLU A 342 17.65 0.39 -4.57
N ARG A 343 18.29 -0.11 -5.64
CA ARG A 343 18.83 0.76 -6.70
C ARG A 343 17.71 1.48 -7.46
N LEU A 344 16.63 0.77 -7.80
CA LEU A 344 15.46 1.38 -8.41
C LEU A 344 14.93 2.54 -7.57
N VAL A 345 14.74 2.32 -6.27
CA VAL A 345 14.26 3.32 -5.31
C VAL A 345 15.24 4.51 -5.22
N ALA A 346 16.54 4.25 -5.14
CA ALA A 346 17.56 5.30 -5.09
C ALA A 346 17.51 6.19 -6.35
N THR A 347 17.49 5.57 -7.54
CA THR A 347 17.44 6.30 -8.81
C THR A 347 16.13 7.07 -8.99
N ILE A 348 14.98 6.51 -8.59
CA ILE A 348 13.70 7.25 -8.60
C ILE A 348 13.79 8.44 -7.64
N THR A 349 14.33 8.25 -6.43
CA THR A 349 14.44 9.33 -5.43
C THR A 349 15.31 10.47 -5.94
N GLU A 350 16.40 10.15 -6.64
CA GLU A 350 17.30 11.13 -7.25
C GLU A 350 16.61 11.90 -8.39
N ILE A 351 15.97 11.19 -9.34
CA ILE A 351 15.31 11.79 -10.51
C ILE A 351 14.11 12.67 -10.11
N GLU A 352 13.33 12.21 -9.13
CA GLU A 352 12.12 12.89 -8.68
C GLU A 352 12.39 13.96 -7.60
N GLY A 353 13.63 14.06 -7.09
CA GLY A 353 14.01 15.01 -6.05
C GLY A 353 13.37 14.72 -4.68
N GLY A 354 12.92 13.48 -4.45
CA GLY A 354 12.21 13.08 -3.24
C GLY A 354 11.55 11.71 -3.33
N ILE A 355 10.85 11.32 -2.26
CA ILE A 355 10.14 10.04 -2.19
C ILE A 355 8.89 10.08 -3.08
N LEU A 356 8.76 9.11 -3.99
CA LEU A 356 7.58 8.98 -4.84
C LEU A 356 6.42 8.34 -4.06
N CYS A 357 5.43 9.14 -3.67
CA CYS A 357 4.24 8.67 -2.96
C CYS A 357 3.11 8.31 -3.94
N VAL A 358 2.70 7.04 -3.94
CA VAL A 358 1.63 6.51 -4.81
C VAL A 358 0.31 6.38 -4.04
N VAL A 359 -0.16 7.49 -3.46
CA VAL A 359 -1.36 7.55 -2.58
C VAL A 359 -2.54 8.24 -3.26
#